data_AF-A0A7R9UWT0-F1
#
_entry.id   AF-A0A7R9UWT0-F1
#
_cell.length_a   1.000
_cell.length_b   1.000
_cell.length_c   1.000
_cell.angle_alpha   90.00
_cell.angle_beta   90.00
_cell.angle_gamma   90.00
#
_symmetry.space_group_name_H-M   'P 1'
#
loop_
_entity.id
_entity.type
_entity.pdbx_description
1 polymer ?
#
loop_
_entity_poly.entity_id
_entity_poly.type
_entity_poly.pdbx_seq_one_letter_code
_entity_poly.pdbx_strand_id
1 'polypeptide(L)'
;SALVHVHSNAPPAHADPRLKLAVRKYLVLLDMNGTICYRSEQAVSGATPDLYVRHKYYYAREGMHEFVRALAGCGAFEVCVYSSMMEHNVRAGLDAIFPRDVRQCISHVLDRRMNKP
;
A
#
# COMPACT_ATOMS: atom_id res chain seq x y z
N SER A 1 -48.36 18.52 50.06
CA SER A 1 -46.96 18.96 49.94
C SER A 1 -46.49 18.58 48.56
N ALA A 2 -46.29 19.56 47.68
CA ALA A 2 -45.99 19.34 46.25
C ALA A 2 -44.47 19.29 46.03
N LEU A 3 -43.99 18.22 45.42
CA LEU A 3 -42.60 18.06 44.98
C LEU A 3 -42.41 18.78 43.64
N VAL A 4 -41.56 19.79 43.63
CA VAL A 4 -41.14 20.52 42.43
C VAL A 4 -40.09 19.68 41.71
N HIS A 5 -40.46 19.11 40.56
CA HIS A 5 -39.50 18.53 39.62
C HIS A 5 -38.79 19.67 38.86
N VAL A 6 -37.53 19.92 39.19
CA VAL A 6 -36.67 20.83 38.43
C VAL A 6 -36.31 20.15 37.12
N HIS A 7 -36.90 20.61 36.02
CA HIS A 7 -36.48 20.26 34.67
C HIS A 7 -35.06 20.80 34.43
N SER A 8 -34.08 19.90 34.32
CA SER A 8 -32.76 20.22 33.81
C SER A 8 -32.85 20.38 32.29
N ASN A 9 -33.08 21.61 31.82
CA ASN A 9 -32.94 21.98 30.42
C ASN A 9 -31.46 22.22 30.09
N ALA A 10 -30.63 21.17 30.19
CA ALA A 10 -29.33 21.20 29.56
C ALA A 10 -29.55 21.05 28.04
N PRO A 11 -29.06 21.97 27.20
CA PRO A 11 -29.12 21.80 25.75
C PRO A 11 -28.41 20.50 25.36
N PRO A 12 -28.91 19.75 24.37
CA PRO A 12 -28.16 18.61 23.85
C PRO A 12 -26.80 19.12 23.38
N ALA A 13 -25.73 18.49 23.87
CA ALA A 13 -24.38 18.78 23.44
C ALA A 13 -24.32 18.64 21.92
N HIS A 14 -24.24 19.77 21.22
CA HIS A 14 -24.03 19.81 19.79
C HIS A 14 -22.69 19.12 19.51
N ALA A 15 -22.74 17.86 19.07
CA ALA A 15 -21.58 17.18 18.54
C ALA A 15 -21.06 18.03 17.38
N ASP A 16 -19.87 18.61 17.53
CA ASP A 16 -19.24 19.44 16.50
C ASP A 16 -19.05 18.59 15.24
N PRO A 17 -19.74 18.88 14.12
CA PRO A 17 -19.61 18.12 12.88
C PRO A 17 -18.20 18.21 12.25
N ARG A 18 -17.29 19.01 12.83
CA ARG A 18 -15.92 19.19 12.35
C ARG A 18 -14.91 18.20 12.92
N LEU A 19 -15.27 17.39 13.91
CA LEU A 19 -14.45 16.25 14.31
C LEU A 19 -14.70 15.07 13.35
N LYS A 20 -14.31 15.26 12.08
CA LYS A 20 -13.98 14.13 11.22
C LYS A 20 -12.83 13.42 11.91
N LEU A 21 -13.12 12.31 12.59
CA LEU A 21 -12.12 11.36 13.04
C LEU A 21 -11.24 11.06 11.82
N ALA A 22 -10.05 11.66 11.79
CA ALA A 22 -9.07 11.37 10.76
C ALA A 22 -8.83 9.86 10.82
N VAL A 23 -9.34 9.13 9.84
CA VAL A 23 -9.18 7.68 9.75
C VAL A 23 -7.68 7.47 9.67
N ARG A 24 -7.09 7.04 10.79
CA ARG A 24 -5.66 6.73 10.84
C ARG A 24 -5.44 5.54 9.92
N LYS A 25 -4.74 5.77 8.81
CA LYS A 25 -4.32 4.70 7.92
C LYS A 25 -3.06 4.06 8.47
N TYR A 26 -2.97 2.74 8.34
CA TYR A 26 -1.75 1.99 8.58
C TYR A 26 -0.91 2.00 7.30
N LEU A 27 0.38 2.26 7.43
CA LEU A 27 1.32 2.21 6.32
C LEU A 27 1.85 0.78 6.14
N VAL A 28 1.67 0.19 4.97
CA VAL A 28 2.22 -1.10 4.59
C VAL A 28 3.42 -0.87 3.68
N LEU A 29 4.58 -1.36 4.10
CA LEU A 29 5.82 -1.29 3.34
C LEU A 29 6.13 -2.66 2.74
N LEU A 30 6.02 -2.78 1.42
CA LEU A 30 6.36 -4.00 0.69
C LEU A 30 7.76 -3.86 0.09
N ASP A 31 8.66 -4.81 0.36
CA ASP A 31 9.88 -4.89 -0.44
C ASP A 31 9.57 -5.45 -1.84
N MET A 32 10.45 -5.20 -2.79
CA MET A 32 10.30 -5.69 -4.15
C MET A 32 10.83 -7.12 -4.30
N ASN A 33 12.10 -7.36 -3.96
CA ASN A 33 12.77 -8.63 -4.23
C ASN A 33 12.42 -9.67 -3.18
N GLY A 34 11.98 -10.86 -3.61
CA GLY A 34 11.58 -11.96 -2.73
C GLY A 34 10.20 -11.77 -2.07
N THR A 35 9.62 -10.57 -2.13
CA THR A 35 8.28 -10.27 -1.63
C THR A 35 7.29 -10.10 -2.78
N ILE A 36 7.36 -8.99 -3.54
CA ILE A 36 6.49 -8.74 -4.69
C ILE A 36 6.86 -9.62 -5.88
N CYS A 37 8.16 -9.76 -6.16
CA CYS A 37 8.66 -10.53 -7.29
C CYS A 37 10.01 -11.15 -6.99
N TYR A 38 10.34 -12.18 -7.76
CA TYR A 38 11.71 -12.64 -7.93
C TYR A 38 12.28 -12.06 -9.24
N ARG A 39 13.57 -11.72 -9.24
CA ARG A 39 14.28 -11.23 -10.41
C ARG A 39 15.60 -11.97 -10.60
N SER A 40 15.97 -12.25 -11.84
CA SER A 40 17.21 -12.97 -12.16
C SER A 40 17.81 -12.46 -13.47
N GLU A 41 19.13 -12.56 -13.62
CA GLU A 41 19.83 -12.26 -14.88
C GLU A 41 19.75 -13.44 -15.86
N GLN A 42 19.45 -14.63 -15.35
CA GLN A 42 19.23 -15.85 -16.13
C GLN A 42 17.79 -16.32 -15.99
N ALA A 43 17.24 -16.91 -17.05
CA ALA A 43 15.93 -17.53 -16.99
C ALA A 43 15.95 -18.69 -16.00
N VAL A 44 14.98 -18.73 -15.10
CA VAL A 44 14.79 -19.81 -14.15
C VAL A 44 14.21 -21.02 -14.88
N SER A 45 14.88 -22.17 -14.78
CA SER A 45 14.40 -23.41 -15.36
C SER A 45 13.06 -23.81 -14.78
N GLY A 46 12.10 -24.17 -15.64
CA GLY A 46 10.75 -24.59 -15.23
C GLY A 46 9.80 -23.45 -14.83
N ALA A 47 10.22 -22.19 -14.97
CA ALA A 47 9.35 -21.03 -14.73
C ALA A 47 9.32 -20.11 -15.95
N THR A 48 8.12 -19.76 -16.41
CA THR A 48 7.93 -18.74 -17.45
C THR A 48 8.01 -17.36 -16.80
N PRO A 49 8.93 -16.48 -17.24
CA PRO A 49 8.99 -15.11 -16.72
C PRO A 49 7.75 -14.33 -17.16
N ASP A 50 7.23 -13.47 -16.28
CA ASP A 50 6.17 -12.53 -16.64
C ASP A 50 6.69 -11.48 -17.63
N LEU A 51 7.95 -11.04 -17.45
CA LEU A 51 8.59 -10.11 -18.38
C LEU A 51 10.12 -10.17 -18.32
N TYR A 52 10.75 -9.73 -19.39
CA TYR A 52 12.20 -9.47 -19.46
C TYR A 52 12.46 -7.99 -19.72
N VAL A 53 13.08 -7.30 -18.76
CA VAL A 53 13.33 -5.85 -18.81
C VAL A 53 14.72 -5.53 -18.30
N ARG A 54 15.47 -4.69 -19.02
CA ARG A 54 16.82 -4.22 -18.63
C ARG A 54 17.74 -5.38 -18.20
N HIS A 55 17.82 -6.42 -19.01
CA HIS A 55 18.65 -7.61 -18.79
C HIS A 55 18.28 -8.45 -17.55
N LYS A 56 17.05 -8.32 -17.06
CA LYS A 56 16.54 -9.13 -15.94
C LYS A 56 15.20 -9.74 -16.28
N TYR A 57 15.05 -11.01 -15.96
CA TYR A 57 13.80 -11.74 -15.93
C TYR A 57 13.06 -11.42 -14.64
N TYR A 58 11.77 -11.15 -14.74
CA TYR A 58 10.88 -10.86 -13.62
C TYR A 58 9.84 -11.96 -13.50
N TYR A 59 9.60 -12.37 -12.27
CA TYR A 59 8.63 -13.38 -11.88
C TYR A 59 7.79 -12.79 -10.76
N ALA A 60 6.56 -12.38 -11.07
CA ALA A 60 5.60 -11.91 -10.10
C ALA A 60 5.32 -13.03 -9.10
N ARG A 61 5.22 -12.68 -7.80
CA ARG A 61 4.74 -13.64 -6.82
C ARG A 61 3.26 -13.91 -7.09
N GLU A 62 2.88 -15.19 -7.11
CA GLU A 62 1.49 -15.61 -7.26
C GLU A 62 0.58 -14.94 -6.21
N GLY A 63 -0.60 -14.47 -6.65
CA GLY A 63 -1.58 -13.80 -5.79
C GLY A 63 -1.23 -12.36 -5.40
N MET A 64 -0.10 -11.82 -5.85
CA MET A 64 0.34 -10.48 -5.44
C MET A 64 -0.56 -9.36 -5.96
N HIS A 65 -1.18 -9.53 -7.15
CA HIS A 65 -2.08 -8.52 -7.72
C HIS A 65 -3.34 -8.37 -6.86
N GLU A 66 -3.95 -9.49 -6.50
CA GLU A 66 -5.13 -9.60 -5.65
C GLU A 66 -4.82 -9.05 -4.26
N PHE A 67 -3.66 -9.40 -3.71
CA PHE A 67 -3.21 -8.93 -2.41
C PHE A 67 -3.09 -7.40 -2.34
N VAL A 68 -2.42 -6.78 -3.32
CA VAL A 68 -2.26 -5.33 -3.37
C VAL A 68 -3.60 -4.62 -3.55
N ARG A 69 -4.48 -5.15 -4.42
CA ARG A 69 -5.84 -4.60 -4.59
C ARG A 69 -6.65 -4.70 -3.29
N ALA A 70 -6.60 -5.83 -2.60
CA ALA A 70 -7.32 -6.05 -1.36
C ALA A 70 -6.87 -5.07 -0.26
N LEU A 71 -5.56 -4.88 -0.08
CA LEU A 71 -5.02 -3.92 0.89
C LEU A 71 -5.50 -2.50 0.60
N ALA A 72 -5.38 -2.05 -0.64
CA ALA A 72 -5.80 -0.70 -1.02
C ALA A 72 -7.33 -0.52 -0.91
N GLY A 73 -8.10 -1.56 -1.22
CA GLY A 73 -9.57 -1.57 -1.15
C GLY A 73 -10.12 -1.48 0.27
N CYS A 74 -9.38 -1.92 1.30
CA CYS A 74 -9.80 -1.84 2.69
C CYS A 74 -9.95 -0.39 3.21
N GLY A 75 -9.34 0.60 2.56
CA GLY A 75 -9.38 2.01 2.96
C GLY A 75 -8.60 2.35 4.25
N ALA A 76 -8.29 1.35 5.07
CA ALA A 76 -7.50 1.46 6.30
C ALA A 76 -5.99 1.40 6.06
N PHE A 77 -5.55 1.03 4.86
CA PHE A 77 -4.13 0.88 4.53
C PHE A 77 -3.68 1.86 3.45
N GLU A 78 -2.43 2.30 3.58
CA GLU A 78 -1.67 2.95 2.52
C GLU A 78 -0.55 2.01 2.11
N VAL A 79 -0.45 1.66 0.82
CA VAL A 79 0.50 0.66 0.33
C VAL A 79 1.66 1.35 -0.36
N CYS A 80 2.87 1.12 0.13
CA CYS A 80 4.09 1.68 -0.44
C CYS A 80 5.10 0.57 -0.71
N VAL A 81 5.93 0.77 -1.74
CA VAL A 81 7.08 -0.10 -2.01
C VAL A 81 8.31 0.50 -1.36
N TYR A 82 9.00 -0.25 -0.52
CA TYR A 82 10.20 0.16 0.18
C TYR A 82 11.35 -0.79 -0.12
N SER A 83 12.23 -0.41 -1.05
CA SER A 83 13.29 -1.30 -1.54
C SER A 83 14.69 -0.68 -1.49
N SER A 84 15.71 -1.53 -1.47
CA SER A 84 17.13 -1.15 -1.58
C SER A 84 17.53 -0.79 -3.02
N MET A 85 16.65 -1.04 -3.98
CA MET A 85 16.88 -0.69 -5.37
C MET A 85 16.69 0.80 -5.63
N MET A 86 17.31 1.28 -6.71
CA MET A 86 17.02 2.62 -7.23
C MET A 86 15.56 2.77 -7.64
N GLU A 87 14.93 3.88 -7.30
CA GLU A 87 13.52 4.15 -7.57
C GLU A 87 13.11 3.84 -9.02
N HIS A 88 13.87 4.32 -10.01
CA HIS A 88 13.55 4.09 -11.42
C HIS A 88 13.58 2.61 -11.81
N ASN A 89 14.41 1.77 -11.15
CA ASN A 89 14.44 0.33 -11.38
C ASN A 89 13.27 -0.38 -10.68
N VAL A 90 12.82 0.16 -9.55
CA VAL A 90 11.59 -0.31 -8.89
C VAL A 90 10.40 -0.03 -9.80
N ARG A 91 10.25 1.21 -10.28
CA ARG A 91 9.18 1.61 -11.20
C ARG A 91 9.16 0.74 -12.45
N ALA A 92 10.29 0.57 -13.13
CA ALA A 92 10.38 -0.29 -14.31
C ALA A 92 9.96 -1.74 -14.02
N GLY A 93 10.31 -2.29 -12.86
CA GLY A 93 9.88 -3.63 -12.49
C GLY A 93 8.41 -3.72 -12.10
N LEU A 94 7.83 -2.70 -11.45
CA LEU A 94 6.40 -2.64 -11.18
C LEU A 94 5.60 -2.50 -12.47
N ASP A 95 6.07 -1.69 -13.42
CA ASP A 95 5.48 -1.52 -14.75
C ASP A 95 5.50 -2.82 -15.55
N ALA A 96 6.51 -3.66 -15.30
CA ALA A 96 6.65 -4.97 -15.93
C ALA A 96 5.65 -6.00 -15.43
N ILE A 97 5.45 -6.06 -14.11
CA ILE A 97 4.70 -7.15 -13.47
C ILE A 97 3.26 -6.78 -13.12
N PHE A 98 2.97 -5.51 -12.86
CA PHE A 98 1.64 -5.07 -12.44
C PHE A 98 0.89 -4.36 -13.56
N PRO A 99 -0.37 -4.76 -13.84
CA PRO A 99 -1.22 -3.98 -14.73
C PRO A 99 -1.47 -2.59 -14.14
N ARG A 100 -1.89 -1.65 -14.99
CA ARG A 100 -1.97 -0.22 -14.65
C ARG A 100 -2.84 0.05 -13.42
N ASP A 101 -3.96 -0.65 -13.30
CA ASP A 101 -4.91 -0.50 -12.20
C ASP A 101 -4.33 -0.95 -10.85
N VAL A 102 -3.54 -2.04 -10.83
CA VAL A 102 -2.85 -2.51 -9.62
C VAL A 102 -1.74 -1.52 -9.22
N ARG A 103 -1.03 -0.95 -10.19
CA ARG A 103 0.01 0.06 -9.90
C ARG A 103 -0.55 1.30 -9.20
N GLN A 104 -1.78 1.69 -9.53
CA GLN A 104 -2.44 2.84 -8.90
C GLN A 104 -2.81 2.59 -7.43
N CYS A 105 -2.82 1.33 -6.98
CA CYS A 105 -2.97 0.98 -5.57
C CYS A 105 -1.71 1.27 -4.74
N ILE A 106 -0.55 1.46 -5.38
CA ILE A 106 0.71 1.79 -4.71
C ILE A 106 0.85 3.31 -4.64
N SER A 107 0.84 3.86 -3.43
CA SER A 107 0.91 5.29 -3.19
C SER A 107 2.31 5.85 -3.47
N HIS A 108 3.35 5.18 -2.93
CA HIS A 108 4.72 5.66 -3.04
C HIS A 108 5.74 4.54 -3.28
N VAL A 109 6.85 4.91 -3.94
CA VAL A 109 8.09 4.12 -3.96
C VAL A 109 9.10 4.88 -3.09
N LEU A 110 9.55 4.23 -2.02
CA LEU A 110 10.46 4.78 -1.04
C LEU A 110 11.84 4.13 -1.25
N ASP A 111 12.84 4.95 -1.57
CA ASP A 111 14.22 4.49 -1.80
C ASP A 111 14.99 4.42 -0.46
N ARG A 112 15.34 3.20 -0.02
CA ARG A 112 16.12 2.97 1.22
C ARG A 112 17.46 3.69 1.23
N ARG A 113 18.03 3.99 0.07
CA ARG A 113 19.38 4.58 -0.04
C ARG A 113 19.40 6.05 0.32
N MET A 114 18.26 6.74 0.22
CA MET A 114 18.11 8.13 0.63
C MET A 114 18.01 8.29 2.16
N ASN A 115 17.81 7.20 2.89
CA ASN A 115 17.70 7.18 4.36
C ASN A 115 18.97 6.66 5.06
N LYS A 116 20.14 6.74 4.41
CA LYS A 116 21.40 6.49 5.12
C LYS A 116 21.66 7.68 6.06
N PRO A 117 21.88 7.45 7.38
CA PRO A 117 22.29 8.50 8.30
C PRO A 117 23.65 9.09 7.91
#